data_AF-A0A533HXC6-F1
#
_entry.id   AF-A0A533HXC6-F1
#
_cell.length_a   1.000
_cell.length_b   1.000
_cell.length_c   1.000
_cell.angle_alpha   90.00
_cell.angle_beta   90.00
_cell.angle_gamma   90.00
#
_symmetry.space_group_name_H-M   'P 1'
#
loop_
_entity.id
_entity.type
_entity.pdbx_description
1 polymer ?
#
loop_
_entity_poly.entity_id
_entity_poly.type
_entity_poly.pdbx_seq_one_letter_code
_entity_poly.pdbx_strand_id
1 'polypeptide(L)'
;MSESKDEFLLWPGVFDEALARVLPAPSYMEWVQQVRQIACWANILKLSDAQAICERWSASGVNAAPADAGLIRAALRPQSLEKLSPFSMAGAFLRDSGLIPEIHSGRFGSYQPTAADLAKREAQRREMEEAHRVALEADERQRQIAVRQATQIYNKASLDPAQSPYWQRKCSAAALPLPLPDDVKASNWRTFEKGAPSKGIYWNHSLVIPLYRITDTLQLGMSTIEIICGRPNPETELSFTGAKRGLKGAQRGGSFYPFNIDKARHGSPLVICEGFTSGLALSLAMGGALPVFCAMSCNNFAAVIDELRIVYDHSPIYIVGDVGVGEEIAQSIAEANTRRYPPVYSVPLSRCLFEDGNDPFDLLARHGVDNSRVLLRSLFREARIGRDGTLSGPSSSDAIHHI
;
A
#
# COMPACT_ATOMS: atom_id res chain seq x y z
N MET A 1 -21.44 37.32 -10.28
CA MET A 1 -20.28 36.67 -10.90
C MET A 1 -19.40 36.20 -9.76
N SER A 2 -19.44 34.92 -9.40
CA SER A 2 -18.52 34.41 -8.38
C SER A 2 -17.13 34.34 -9.02
N GLU A 3 -16.20 35.18 -8.56
CA GLU A 3 -14.77 35.02 -8.86
C GLU A 3 -14.40 33.57 -8.58
N SER A 4 -13.95 32.88 -9.62
CA SER A 4 -13.56 31.48 -9.53
C SER A 4 -12.38 31.38 -8.59
N LYS A 5 -12.55 30.68 -7.46
CA LYS A 5 -11.55 30.50 -6.38
C LYS A 5 -10.17 29.99 -6.85
N ASP A 6 -10.08 29.53 -8.10
CA ASP A 6 -8.90 28.93 -8.71
C ASP A 6 -8.13 29.87 -9.68
N GLU A 7 -8.56 31.13 -9.89
CA GLU A 7 -7.88 32.05 -10.83
C GLU A 7 -6.42 32.33 -10.47
N PHE A 8 -6.09 32.32 -9.17
CA PHE A 8 -4.75 32.60 -8.66
C PHE A 8 -3.75 31.47 -8.89
N LEU A 9 -4.23 30.25 -9.14
CA LEU A 9 -3.38 29.11 -9.48
C LEU A 9 -2.72 29.25 -10.86
N LEU A 10 -3.12 30.26 -11.64
CA LEU A 10 -2.55 30.55 -12.94
C LEU A 10 -1.52 31.69 -12.89
N TRP A 11 -1.19 32.21 -11.71
CA TRP A 11 -0.30 33.36 -11.54
C TRP A 11 1.08 32.91 -11.06
N PRO A 12 2.14 33.05 -11.88
CA PRO A 12 3.49 32.64 -11.49
C PRO A 12 3.96 33.33 -10.20
N GLY A 13 3.65 34.62 -10.01
CA GLY A 13 4.03 35.34 -8.78
C GLY A 13 3.33 34.83 -7.52
N VAL A 14 2.11 34.28 -7.62
CA VAL A 14 1.42 33.64 -6.49
C VAL A 14 2.06 32.29 -6.18
N PHE A 15 2.45 31.55 -7.22
CA PHE A 15 3.17 30.28 -7.07
C PHE A 15 4.55 30.46 -6.42
N ASP A 16 5.32 31.46 -6.85
CA ASP A 16 6.64 31.76 -6.29
C ASP A 16 6.53 32.17 -4.80
N GLU A 17 5.56 33.02 -4.47
CA GLU A 17 5.33 33.41 -3.07
C GLU A 17 4.81 32.23 -2.22
N ALA A 18 3.97 31.36 -2.78
CA ALA A 18 3.50 30.16 -2.09
C ALA A 18 4.67 29.21 -1.78
N LEU A 19 5.55 28.99 -2.76
CA LEU A 19 6.77 28.21 -2.60
C LEU A 19 7.70 28.77 -1.53
N ALA A 20 7.80 30.10 -1.41
CA ALA A 20 8.65 30.75 -0.42
C ALA A 20 8.13 30.62 1.02
N ARG A 21 6.82 30.42 1.21
CA ARG A 21 6.17 30.38 2.54
C ARG A 21 5.98 28.98 3.09
N VAL A 22 5.67 28.02 2.22
CA VAL A 22 5.43 26.64 2.65
C VAL A 22 6.79 25.96 2.83
N LEU A 23 7.19 25.73 4.08
CA LEU A 23 8.39 24.94 4.36
C LEU A 23 8.14 23.45 4.07
N PRO A 24 9.17 22.71 3.60
CA PRO A 24 9.06 21.27 3.43
C PRO A 24 8.63 20.56 4.72
N ALA A 25 7.61 19.72 4.63
CA ALA A 25 7.10 18.99 5.77
C ALA A 25 8.15 18.03 6.34
N PRO A 26 8.25 17.88 7.67
CA PRO A 26 9.20 16.97 8.30
C PRO A 26 8.80 15.50 8.09
N SER A 27 7.50 15.23 7.91
CA SER A 27 6.98 13.89 7.60
C SER A 27 7.20 13.54 6.14
N TYR A 28 7.77 12.37 5.88
CA TYR A 28 7.99 11.87 4.52
C TYR A 28 6.70 11.83 3.68
N MET A 29 5.59 11.38 4.25
CA MET A 29 4.31 11.26 3.52
C MET A 29 3.74 12.63 3.15
N GLU A 30 3.80 13.59 4.07
CA GLU A 30 3.36 14.97 3.82
C GLU A 30 4.30 15.67 2.82
N TRP A 31 5.60 15.43 2.93
CA TRP A 31 6.60 15.95 1.99
C TRP A 31 6.37 15.43 0.57
N VAL A 32 6.14 14.13 0.39
CA VAL A 32 5.80 13.54 -0.93
C VAL A 32 4.51 14.18 -1.48
N GLN A 33 3.53 14.46 -0.61
CA GLN A 33 2.30 15.12 -1.01
C GLN A 33 2.55 16.56 -1.48
N GLN A 34 3.34 17.35 -0.75
CA GLN A 34 3.72 18.70 -1.13
C GLN A 34 4.49 18.74 -2.46
N VAL A 35 5.45 17.82 -2.67
CA VAL A 35 6.17 17.67 -3.95
C VAL A 35 5.18 17.46 -5.12
N ARG A 36 4.18 16.60 -4.93
CA ARG A 36 3.14 16.36 -5.96
C ARG A 36 2.26 17.58 -6.18
N GLN A 37 1.89 18.31 -5.12
CA GLN A 37 1.09 19.53 -5.25
C GLN A 37 1.84 20.62 -6.03
N ILE A 38 3.13 20.83 -5.71
CA ILE A 38 4.02 21.76 -6.41
C ILE A 38 4.13 21.39 -7.88
N ALA A 39 4.35 20.11 -8.20
CA ALA A 39 4.44 19.66 -9.59
C ALA A 39 3.12 19.80 -10.35
N CYS A 40 1.98 19.51 -9.71
CA CYS A 40 0.66 19.78 -10.29
C CYS A 40 0.49 21.27 -10.61
N TRP A 41 0.91 22.17 -9.71
CA TRP A 41 0.83 23.61 -9.94
C TRP A 41 1.82 24.08 -11.03
N ALA A 42 3.06 23.58 -11.04
CA ALA A 42 4.03 23.85 -12.10
C ALA A 42 3.51 23.41 -13.48
N ASN A 43 2.81 22.27 -13.56
CA ASN A 43 2.16 21.79 -14.78
C ASN A 43 1.03 22.72 -15.24
N ILE A 44 0.20 23.23 -14.32
CA ILE A 44 -0.83 24.23 -14.62
C ILE A 44 -0.18 25.47 -15.28
N LEU A 45 0.96 25.90 -14.76
CA LEU A 45 1.73 27.05 -15.25
C LEU A 45 2.60 26.75 -16.48
N LYS A 46 2.61 25.50 -16.97
CA LYS A 46 3.47 25.02 -18.08
C LYS A 46 4.96 25.31 -17.86
N LEU A 47 5.43 25.21 -16.62
CA LEU A 47 6.86 25.33 -16.30
C LEU A 47 7.59 24.07 -16.75
N SER A 48 8.72 24.23 -17.43
CA SER A 48 9.43 23.15 -18.13
C SER A 48 10.21 22.20 -17.21
N ASP A 49 10.38 22.54 -15.93
CA ASP A 49 11.24 21.79 -15.01
C ASP A 49 10.67 21.69 -13.59
N ALA A 50 9.56 20.95 -13.47
CA ALA A 50 8.92 20.66 -12.19
C ALA A 50 9.86 19.94 -11.21
N GLN A 51 10.79 19.12 -11.72
CA GLN A 51 11.75 18.40 -10.88
C GLN A 51 12.72 19.38 -10.22
N ALA A 52 13.37 20.27 -10.98
CA ALA A 52 14.29 21.24 -10.39
C ALA A 52 13.58 22.23 -9.45
N ILE A 53 12.32 22.58 -9.71
CA ILE A 53 11.51 23.40 -8.80
C ILE A 53 11.33 22.68 -7.46
N CYS A 54 10.91 21.41 -7.48
CA CYS A 54 10.71 20.62 -6.27
C CYS A 54 12.03 20.38 -5.52
N GLU A 55 13.13 20.15 -6.24
CA GLU A 55 14.46 19.96 -5.63
C GLU A 55 14.93 21.23 -4.90
N ARG A 56 14.81 22.40 -5.54
CA ARG A 56 15.17 23.69 -4.91
C ARG A 56 14.31 23.98 -3.68
N TRP A 57 13.01 23.74 -3.78
CA TRP A 57 12.09 23.92 -2.66
C TRP A 57 12.40 22.94 -1.52
N SER A 58 12.62 21.67 -1.81
CA SER A 58 12.97 20.64 -0.80
C SER A 58 14.26 20.99 -0.05
N ALA A 59 15.25 21.53 -0.75
CA ALA A 59 16.53 21.94 -0.17
C ALA A 59 16.43 23.09 0.86
N SER A 60 15.29 23.80 0.91
CA SER A 60 15.04 24.84 1.92
C SER A 60 14.62 24.30 3.30
N GLY A 61 14.34 22.99 3.41
CA GLY A 61 13.85 22.34 4.63
C GLY A 61 14.88 21.44 5.33
N VAL A 62 14.46 20.85 6.45
CA VAL A 62 15.31 20.03 7.34
C VAL A 62 15.70 18.68 6.71
N ASN A 63 15.04 18.26 5.64
CA ASN A 63 15.22 16.97 4.97
C ASN A 63 16.22 16.98 3.79
N ALA A 64 17.04 18.03 3.65
CA ALA A 64 17.96 18.26 2.51
C ALA A 64 19.14 17.26 2.37
N ALA A 65 18.86 15.96 2.30
CA ALA A 65 19.86 14.92 2.09
C ALA A 65 20.05 14.61 0.59
N PRO A 66 21.23 14.09 0.18
CA PRO A 66 21.52 13.72 -1.22
C PRO A 66 20.59 12.66 -1.85
N ALA A 67 19.71 12.04 -1.05
CA ALA A 67 18.71 11.06 -1.49
C ALA A 67 17.41 11.69 -2.06
N ASP A 68 17.21 13.01 -1.91
CA ASP A 68 15.97 13.71 -2.25
C ASP A 68 15.64 13.68 -3.75
N ALA A 69 16.63 13.83 -4.62
CA ALA A 69 16.40 13.89 -6.07
C ALA A 69 15.81 12.58 -6.63
N GLY A 70 16.21 11.43 -6.08
CA GLY A 70 15.66 10.13 -6.46
C GLY A 70 14.22 9.95 -6.01
N LEU A 71 13.89 10.41 -4.80
CA LEU A 71 12.56 10.32 -4.21
C LEU A 71 11.59 11.31 -4.86
N ILE A 72 12.03 12.54 -5.14
CA ILE A 72 11.29 13.53 -5.94
C ILE A 72 11.00 12.93 -7.31
N ARG A 73 12.01 12.41 -8.01
CA ARG A 73 11.80 11.74 -9.31
C ARG A 73 10.78 10.61 -9.23
N ALA A 74 10.82 9.81 -8.15
CA ALA A 74 9.86 8.74 -7.93
C ALA A 74 8.43 9.26 -7.68
N ALA A 75 8.28 10.36 -6.94
CA ALA A 75 7.01 11.02 -6.63
C ALA A 75 6.41 11.72 -7.85
N LEU A 76 7.25 12.21 -8.77
CA LEU A 76 6.89 12.89 -10.01
C LEU A 76 6.70 11.97 -11.21
N ARG A 77 6.82 10.65 -11.05
CA ARG A 77 6.54 9.69 -12.13
C ARG A 77 5.14 9.94 -12.71
N PRO A 78 4.95 9.82 -14.04
CA PRO A 78 3.65 10.06 -14.68
C PRO A 78 2.50 9.31 -13.99
N GLN A 79 2.72 8.03 -13.65
CA GLN A 79 1.72 7.19 -12.98
C GLN A 79 1.31 7.70 -11.58
N SER A 80 2.18 8.47 -10.92
CA SER A 80 1.93 9.09 -9.61
C SER A 80 1.13 10.39 -9.71
N LEU A 81 1.23 11.10 -10.84
CA LEU A 81 0.59 12.41 -11.05
C LEU A 81 -0.71 12.32 -11.84
N GLU A 82 -0.81 11.38 -12.79
CA GLU A 82 -1.98 11.19 -13.67
C GLU A 82 -3.30 10.96 -12.89
N LYS A 83 -3.19 10.43 -11.67
CA LYS A 83 -4.33 10.11 -10.79
C LYS A 83 -4.79 11.29 -9.94
N LEU A 84 -4.08 12.41 -9.96
CA LEU A 84 -4.38 13.58 -9.14
C LEU A 84 -5.14 14.62 -9.95
N SER A 85 -6.09 15.30 -9.34
CA SER A 85 -6.71 16.50 -9.92
C SER A 85 -5.72 17.67 -9.78
N PRO A 86 -5.12 18.20 -10.87
CA PRO A 86 -4.04 19.17 -10.77
C PRO A 86 -4.46 20.46 -10.06
N PHE A 87 -5.65 20.99 -10.38
CA PHE A 87 -6.20 22.20 -9.75
C PHE A 87 -6.54 21.97 -8.27
N SER A 88 -7.06 20.80 -7.91
CA SER A 88 -7.34 20.49 -6.51
C SER A 88 -6.05 20.39 -5.68
N MET A 89 -5.01 19.78 -6.24
CA MET A 89 -3.69 19.66 -5.60
C MET A 89 -2.99 21.01 -5.46
N ALA A 90 -2.95 21.81 -6.53
CA ALA A 90 -2.40 23.15 -6.51
C ALA A 90 -3.17 24.06 -5.53
N GLY A 91 -4.51 23.96 -5.52
CA GLY A 91 -5.37 24.66 -4.58
C GLY A 91 -5.13 24.28 -3.12
N ALA A 92 -4.76 23.03 -2.83
CA ALA A 92 -4.37 22.62 -1.48
C ALA A 92 -3.07 23.31 -1.04
N PHE A 93 -2.04 23.31 -1.89
CA PHE A 93 -0.79 23.99 -1.60
C PHE A 93 -0.96 25.52 -1.45
N LEU A 94 -1.83 26.14 -2.27
CA LEU A 94 -2.19 27.55 -2.12
C LEU A 94 -2.85 27.82 -0.76
N ARG A 95 -3.76 26.94 -0.29
CA ARG A 95 -4.37 27.09 1.04
C ARG A 95 -3.32 27.01 2.15
N ASP A 96 -2.40 26.06 2.06
CA ASP A 96 -1.36 25.84 3.06
C ASP A 96 -0.35 27.00 3.13
N SER A 97 -0.16 27.74 2.03
CA SER A 97 0.70 28.93 2.01
C SER A 97 0.14 30.14 2.76
N GLY A 98 -1.15 30.12 3.11
CA GLY A 98 -1.81 31.23 3.80
C GLY A 98 -1.97 32.50 2.96
N LEU A 99 -1.80 32.41 1.63
CA LEU A 99 -1.85 33.57 0.72
C LEU A 99 -3.26 34.06 0.36
N ILE A 100 -4.28 33.21 0.53
CA ILE A 100 -5.66 33.52 0.12
C ILE A 100 -6.18 34.85 0.71
N PRO A 101 -5.96 35.19 2.00
CA PRO A 101 -6.39 36.48 2.55
C PRO A 101 -5.69 37.69 1.89
N GLU A 102 -4.41 37.56 1.53
CA GLU A 102 -3.62 38.64 0.91
C GLU A 102 -3.95 38.84 -0.56
N ILE A 103 -4.30 37.74 -1.22
CA ILE A 103 -4.86 37.74 -2.57
C ILE A 103 -6.19 38.52 -2.55
N HIS A 104 -7.09 38.20 -1.62
CA HIS A 104 -8.37 38.90 -1.48
C HIS A 104 -8.20 40.38 -1.06
N SER A 105 -7.13 40.72 -0.33
CA SER A 105 -6.82 42.11 0.02
C SER A 105 -6.13 42.89 -1.11
N GLY A 106 -5.92 42.28 -2.29
CA GLY A 106 -5.35 42.94 -3.47
C GLY A 106 -3.83 43.12 -3.44
N ARG A 107 -3.09 42.44 -2.55
CA ARG A 107 -1.61 42.58 -2.42
C ARG A 107 -0.87 42.26 -3.71
N PHE A 108 -1.37 41.30 -4.49
CA PHE A 108 -0.76 40.86 -5.74
C PHE A 108 -1.13 41.75 -6.94
N GLY A 109 -1.83 42.85 -6.70
CA GLY A 109 -2.39 43.72 -7.74
C GLY A 109 -3.60 43.10 -8.42
N SER A 110 -4.43 43.95 -9.02
CA SER A 110 -5.50 43.51 -9.91
C SER A 110 -4.91 43.23 -11.29
N TYR A 111 -4.29 42.06 -11.49
CA TYR A 111 -4.11 41.56 -12.85
C TYR A 111 -5.52 41.39 -13.45
N GLN A 112 -5.88 42.26 -14.38
CA GLN A 112 -7.14 42.18 -15.14
C GLN A 112 -6.86 41.31 -16.37
N PRO A 113 -7.28 40.03 -16.37
CA PRO A 113 -7.07 39.15 -17.51
C PRO A 113 -7.80 39.72 -18.72
N THR A 114 -7.16 39.74 -19.89
CA THR A 114 -7.90 40.08 -21.11
C THR A 114 -8.92 38.97 -21.41
N ALA A 115 -9.95 39.27 -22.20
CA ALA A 115 -10.90 38.26 -22.66
C ALA A 115 -10.20 37.09 -23.39
N ALA A 116 -9.09 37.36 -24.09
CA ALA A 116 -8.27 36.34 -24.74
C ALA A 116 -7.51 35.47 -23.73
N ASP A 117 -7.01 36.05 -22.63
CA ASP A 117 -6.39 35.30 -21.54
C ASP A 117 -7.40 34.38 -20.86
N LEU A 118 -8.60 34.87 -20.56
CA LEU A 118 -9.68 34.06 -19.99
C LEU A 118 -10.07 32.90 -20.93
N ALA A 119 -10.25 33.17 -22.23
CA ALA A 119 -10.59 32.13 -23.20
C ALA A 119 -9.51 31.04 -23.32
N LYS A 120 -8.22 31.43 -23.36
CA LYS A 120 -7.10 30.48 -23.38
C LYS A 120 -7.03 29.65 -22.09
N ARG A 121 -7.35 30.24 -20.94
CA ARG A 121 -7.38 29.58 -19.63
C ARG A 121 -8.52 28.58 -19.51
N GLU A 122 -9.72 28.96 -19.94
CA GLU A 122 -10.84 28.03 -19.97
C GLU A 122 -10.59 26.85 -20.91
N ALA A 123 -9.96 27.10 -22.06
CA ALA A 123 -9.54 26.04 -22.97
C ALA A 123 -8.52 25.10 -22.31
N GLN A 124 -7.50 25.64 -21.64
CA GLN A 124 -6.48 24.84 -20.94
C GLN A 124 -7.07 24.04 -19.76
N ARG A 125 -8.02 24.63 -19.01
CA ARG A 125 -8.73 23.93 -17.94
C ARG A 125 -9.53 22.76 -18.50
N ARG A 126 -10.33 23.01 -19.54
CA ARG A 126 -11.13 21.96 -20.21
C ARG A 126 -10.24 20.86 -20.77
N GLU A 127 -9.11 21.20 -21.38
CA GLU A 127 -8.14 20.22 -21.90
C GLU A 127 -7.57 19.34 -20.77
N MET A 128 -7.16 19.92 -19.64
CA MET A 128 -6.64 19.16 -18.49
C MET A 128 -7.72 18.32 -17.80
N GLU A 129 -8.93 18.85 -17.62
CA GLU A 129 -10.06 18.11 -17.04
C GLU A 129 -10.48 16.95 -17.95
N GLU A 130 -10.52 17.17 -19.26
CA GLU A 130 -10.82 16.13 -20.24
C GLU A 130 -9.72 15.08 -20.29
N ALA A 131 -8.44 15.47 -20.28
CA ALA A 131 -7.32 14.54 -20.21
C ALA A 131 -7.36 13.69 -18.92
N HIS A 132 -7.67 14.32 -17.78
CA HIS A 132 -7.83 13.61 -16.51
C HIS A 132 -9.01 12.63 -16.55
N ARG A 133 -10.17 13.06 -17.07
CA ARG A 133 -11.34 12.18 -17.26
C ARG A 133 -11.01 11.00 -18.16
N VAL A 134 -10.34 11.24 -19.30
CA VAL A 134 -9.92 10.18 -20.24
C VAL A 134 -8.94 9.22 -19.56
N ALA A 135 -8.00 9.71 -18.75
CA ALA A 135 -7.08 8.86 -17.99
C ALA A 135 -7.81 7.99 -16.96
N LEU A 136 -8.78 8.56 -16.22
CA LEU A 136 -9.61 7.80 -15.28
C LEU A 136 -10.46 6.73 -15.98
N GLU A 137 -11.08 7.06 -17.12
CA GLU A 137 -11.83 6.09 -17.92
C GLU A 137 -10.93 4.97 -18.47
N ALA A 138 -9.70 5.30 -18.89
CA ALA A 138 -8.73 4.31 -19.35
C ALA A 138 -8.27 3.37 -18.22
N ASP A 139 -8.00 3.89 -17.02
CA ASP A 139 -7.65 3.09 -15.84
C ASP A 139 -8.81 2.17 -15.45
N GLU A 140 -10.04 2.67 -15.47
CA GLU A 140 -11.23 1.86 -15.18
C GLU A 140 -11.44 0.74 -16.21
N ARG A 141 -11.27 1.03 -17.50
CA ARG A 141 -11.32 -0.01 -18.55
C ARG A 141 -10.25 -1.06 -18.33
N GLN A 142 -9.03 -0.65 -18.01
CA GLN A 142 -7.92 -1.56 -17.73
C GLN A 142 -8.21 -2.43 -16.49
N ARG A 143 -8.80 -1.85 -15.43
CA ARG A 143 -9.27 -2.55 -14.24
C ARG A 143 -10.30 -3.62 -14.60
N GLN A 144 -11.32 -3.27 -15.39
CA GLN A 144 -12.34 -4.22 -15.82
C GLN A 144 -11.79 -5.36 -16.66
N ILE A 145 -10.84 -5.10 -17.55
CA ILE A 145 -10.15 -6.14 -18.34
C ILE A 145 -9.40 -7.09 -17.41
N ALA A 146 -8.64 -6.55 -16.45
CA ALA A 146 -7.88 -7.35 -15.50
C ALA A 146 -8.79 -8.23 -14.62
N VAL A 147 -9.89 -7.68 -14.10
CA VAL A 147 -10.89 -8.44 -13.32
C VAL A 147 -11.48 -9.57 -14.15
N ARG A 148 -11.89 -9.30 -15.41
CA ARG A 148 -12.42 -10.35 -16.30
C ARG A 148 -11.40 -11.46 -16.54
N GLN A 149 -10.14 -11.10 -16.79
CA GLN A 149 -9.06 -12.08 -16.99
C GLN A 149 -8.80 -12.91 -15.74
N ALA A 150 -8.74 -12.28 -14.56
CA ALA A 150 -8.59 -12.95 -13.28
C ALA A 150 -9.74 -13.95 -13.04
N THR A 151 -10.98 -13.53 -13.26
CA THR A 151 -12.17 -14.40 -13.15
C THR A 151 -12.14 -15.57 -14.13
N GLN A 152 -11.72 -15.34 -15.37
CA GLN A 152 -11.59 -16.41 -16.35
C GLN A 152 -10.53 -17.45 -15.95
N ILE A 153 -9.36 -17.00 -15.48
CA ILE A 153 -8.30 -17.90 -15.01
C ILE A 153 -8.79 -18.68 -13.79
N TYR A 154 -9.37 -17.99 -12.81
CA TYR A 154 -9.86 -18.58 -11.57
C TYR A 154 -10.99 -19.60 -11.81
N ASN A 155 -11.92 -19.32 -12.73
CA ASN A 155 -13.02 -20.25 -13.05
C ASN A 155 -12.57 -21.47 -13.86
N LYS A 156 -11.47 -21.35 -14.62
CA LYS A 156 -10.86 -22.47 -15.36
C LYS A 156 -9.93 -23.32 -14.50
N ALA A 157 -9.50 -22.83 -13.34
CA ALA A 157 -8.68 -23.59 -12.42
C ALA A 157 -9.49 -24.79 -11.86
N SER A 158 -9.01 -25.99 -12.15
CA SER A 158 -9.75 -27.23 -11.90
C SER A 158 -8.92 -28.33 -11.24
N LEU A 159 -7.63 -28.07 -10.98
CA LEU A 159 -6.77 -29.05 -10.33
C LEU A 159 -6.99 -29.00 -8.82
N ASP A 160 -6.72 -30.13 -8.16
CA ASP A 160 -6.75 -30.22 -6.71
C ASP A 160 -5.60 -29.37 -6.10
N PRO A 161 -5.91 -28.30 -5.35
CA PRO A 161 -4.92 -27.47 -4.69
C PRO A 161 -4.10 -28.20 -3.61
N ALA A 162 -4.62 -29.27 -3.00
CA ALA A 162 -3.86 -30.07 -2.05
C ALA A 162 -2.69 -30.82 -2.72
N GLN A 163 -2.74 -31.01 -4.05
CA GLN A 163 -1.66 -31.59 -4.84
C GLN A 163 -0.60 -30.55 -5.28
N SER A 164 -0.74 -29.29 -4.90
CA SER A 164 0.27 -28.28 -5.22
C SER A 164 1.61 -28.62 -4.55
N PRO A 165 2.72 -28.68 -5.31
CA PRO A 165 4.05 -28.93 -4.72
C PRO A 165 4.44 -27.88 -3.68
N TYR A 166 3.99 -26.63 -3.87
CA TYR A 166 4.20 -25.57 -2.89
C TYR A 166 3.46 -25.87 -1.58
N TRP A 167 2.17 -26.22 -1.68
CA TRP A 167 1.35 -26.51 -0.51
C TRP A 167 1.84 -27.72 0.26
N GLN A 168 2.18 -28.80 -0.45
CA GLN A 168 2.74 -30.02 0.16
C GLN A 168 4.02 -29.72 0.93
N ARG A 169 4.93 -28.90 0.39
CA ARG A 169 6.14 -28.47 1.11
C ARG A 169 5.81 -27.69 2.38
N LYS A 170 4.79 -26.83 2.35
CA LYS A 170 4.35 -26.09 3.53
C LYS A 170 3.74 -27.03 4.58
N CYS A 171 2.89 -27.98 4.20
CA CYS A 171 2.40 -29.02 5.14
C CYS A 171 3.55 -29.83 5.75
N SER A 172 4.53 -30.26 4.93
CA SER A 172 5.70 -31.00 5.41
C SER A 172 6.55 -30.17 6.37
N ALA A 173 6.80 -28.88 6.06
CA ALA A 173 7.56 -27.98 6.91
C ALA A 173 6.86 -27.70 8.24
N ALA A 174 5.53 -27.60 8.24
CA ALA A 174 4.75 -27.46 9.47
C ALA A 174 4.59 -28.78 10.25
N ALA A 175 5.03 -29.90 9.69
CA ALA A 175 4.81 -31.26 10.21
C ALA A 175 3.33 -31.56 10.55
N LEU A 176 2.39 -30.92 9.85
CA LEU A 176 0.95 -31.12 10.03
C LEU A 176 0.16 -30.75 8.76
N PRO A 177 -1.02 -31.37 8.53
CA PRO A 177 -1.90 -30.97 7.44
C PRO A 177 -2.42 -29.54 7.67
N LEU A 178 -2.06 -28.62 6.78
CA LEU A 178 -2.57 -27.25 6.82
C LEU A 178 -3.99 -27.20 6.22
N PRO A 179 -4.94 -26.46 6.82
CA PRO A 179 -6.26 -26.30 6.23
C PRO A 179 -6.16 -25.39 5.01
N LEU A 180 -6.64 -25.90 3.88
CA LEU A 180 -6.70 -25.15 2.64
C LEU A 180 -8.09 -24.50 2.53
N PRO A 181 -8.19 -23.19 2.28
CA PRO A 181 -9.48 -22.54 2.05
C PRO A 181 -10.19 -23.04 0.80
N ASP A 182 -11.52 -23.12 0.85
CA ASP A 182 -12.37 -23.65 -0.23
C ASP A 182 -12.30 -22.82 -1.53
N ASP A 183 -12.00 -21.53 -1.41
CA ASP A 183 -11.87 -20.61 -2.54
C ASP A 183 -10.47 -20.59 -3.14
N VAL A 184 -9.52 -21.34 -2.60
CA VAL A 184 -8.20 -21.51 -3.20
C VAL A 184 -8.24 -22.67 -4.19
N LYS A 185 -7.80 -22.42 -5.42
CA LYS A 185 -7.80 -23.40 -6.50
C LYS A 185 -6.39 -23.72 -6.96
N ALA A 186 -6.23 -24.71 -7.83
CA ALA A 186 -4.99 -24.92 -8.56
C ALA A 186 -5.20 -25.03 -10.07
N SER A 187 -4.16 -24.62 -10.80
CA SER A 187 -4.09 -24.74 -12.25
C SER A 187 -2.63 -24.89 -12.69
N ASN A 188 -2.44 -25.41 -13.88
CA ASN A 188 -1.17 -25.23 -14.57
C ASN A 188 -1.03 -23.78 -15.03
N TRP A 189 0.19 -23.25 -14.99
CA TRP A 189 0.50 -21.86 -15.30
C TRP A 189 1.64 -21.77 -16.30
N ARG A 190 1.59 -20.82 -17.24
CA ARG A 190 2.65 -20.63 -18.24
C ARG A 190 2.91 -19.15 -18.47
N THR A 191 4.18 -18.76 -18.46
CA THR A 191 4.61 -17.39 -18.79
C THR A 191 5.73 -17.40 -19.82
N PHE A 192 5.86 -16.28 -20.53
CA PHE A 192 6.97 -16.00 -21.44
C PHE A 192 7.80 -14.88 -20.81
N GLU A 193 8.69 -15.24 -19.89
CA GLU A 193 9.56 -14.28 -19.20
C GLU A 193 10.79 -13.93 -20.05
N LYS A 194 11.35 -12.74 -19.83
CA LYS A 194 12.57 -12.30 -20.52
C LYS A 194 13.73 -13.19 -20.06
N GLY A 195 14.38 -13.89 -20.98
CA GLY A 195 15.39 -14.92 -20.68
C GLY A 195 14.85 -16.34 -20.58
N ALA A 196 13.53 -16.54 -20.66
CA ALA A 196 12.94 -17.86 -20.81
C ALA A 196 13.19 -18.42 -22.23
N PRO A 197 13.22 -19.76 -22.40
CA PRO A 197 13.23 -20.37 -23.72
C PRO A 197 12.06 -19.85 -24.58
N SER A 198 12.18 -19.92 -25.91
CA SER A 198 11.08 -19.57 -26.84
C SER A 198 9.77 -20.33 -26.57
N LYS A 199 9.86 -21.47 -25.87
CA LYS A 199 8.72 -22.27 -25.42
C LYS A 199 8.07 -21.78 -24.11
N GLY A 200 8.60 -20.73 -23.46
CA GLY A 200 8.15 -20.23 -22.16
C GLY A 200 8.50 -21.16 -20.99
N ILE A 201 8.21 -20.70 -19.77
CA ILE A 201 8.30 -21.52 -18.55
C ILE A 201 6.90 -21.96 -18.17
N TYR A 202 6.78 -23.25 -17.85
CA TYR A 202 5.54 -23.87 -17.40
C TYR A 202 5.68 -24.27 -15.94
N TRP A 203 4.66 -24.01 -15.12
CA TRP A 203 4.56 -24.51 -13.75
C TRP A 203 3.33 -25.40 -13.62
N ASN A 204 3.52 -26.60 -13.09
CA ASN A 204 2.42 -27.51 -12.81
C ASN A 204 1.74 -27.17 -11.47
N HIS A 205 0.44 -27.45 -11.32
CA HIS A 205 -0.27 -27.38 -10.04
C HIS A 205 0.04 -26.11 -9.19
N SER A 206 0.09 -24.95 -9.85
CA SER A 206 0.24 -23.66 -9.20
C SER A 206 -1.05 -23.32 -8.45
N LEU A 207 -0.92 -22.79 -7.24
CA LEU A 207 -2.08 -22.27 -6.52
C LEU A 207 -2.55 -20.98 -7.18
N VAL A 208 -3.87 -20.83 -7.27
CA VAL A 208 -4.56 -19.64 -7.76
C VAL A 208 -5.31 -19.04 -6.58
N ILE A 209 -4.74 -17.97 -6.02
CA ILE A 209 -5.27 -17.27 -4.85
C ILE A 209 -6.10 -16.08 -5.33
N PRO A 210 -7.42 -16.04 -5.10
CA PRO A 210 -8.24 -14.88 -5.45
C PRO A 210 -7.90 -13.70 -4.55
N LEU A 211 -7.68 -12.51 -5.09
CA LEU A 211 -7.49 -11.30 -4.29
C LEU A 211 -8.72 -10.42 -4.40
N TYR A 212 -9.12 -9.85 -3.28
CA TYR A 212 -10.36 -9.11 -3.13
C TYR A 212 -10.09 -7.65 -2.83
N ARG A 213 -11.07 -6.81 -3.16
CA ARG A 213 -11.20 -5.41 -2.73
C ARG A 213 -12.61 -5.14 -2.25
N ILE A 214 -12.79 -4.04 -1.54
CA ILE A 214 -14.11 -3.57 -1.15
C ILE A 214 -14.71 -2.86 -2.39
N THR A 215 -15.89 -3.32 -2.80
CA THR A 215 -16.64 -2.73 -3.92
C THR A 215 -17.36 -1.46 -3.48
N ASP A 216 -17.87 -0.71 -4.44
CA ASP A 216 -18.72 0.47 -4.17
C ASP A 216 -19.99 0.13 -3.38
N THR A 217 -20.40 -1.14 -3.41
CA THR A 217 -21.52 -1.70 -2.61
C THR A 217 -21.07 -2.18 -1.22
N LEU A 218 -19.85 -1.85 -0.80
CA LEU A 218 -19.22 -2.24 0.47
C LEU A 218 -19.16 -3.76 0.68
N GLN A 219 -19.01 -4.51 -0.41
CA GLN A 219 -18.87 -5.97 -0.39
C GLN A 219 -17.47 -6.39 -0.86
N LEU A 220 -17.06 -7.61 -0.54
CA LEU A 220 -15.85 -8.16 -1.15
C LEU A 220 -16.11 -8.53 -2.62
N GLY A 221 -15.34 -7.92 -3.52
CA GLY A 221 -15.30 -8.27 -4.93
C GLY A 221 -13.90 -8.75 -5.33
N MET A 222 -13.81 -9.88 -6.02
CA MET A 222 -12.54 -10.35 -6.55
C MET A 222 -11.99 -9.34 -7.58
N SER A 223 -10.83 -8.78 -7.28
CA SER A 223 -10.20 -7.74 -8.08
C SER A 223 -9.11 -8.30 -9.00
N THR A 224 -8.43 -9.36 -8.57
CA THR A 224 -7.33 -10.00 -9.29
C THR A 224 -7.02 -11.37 -8.68
N ILE A 225 -5.92 -11.99 -9.09
CA ILE A 225 -5.38 -13.23 -8.54
C ILE A 225 -3.88 -13.09 -8.25
N GLU A 226 -3.38 -13.84 -7.28
CA GLU A 226 -1.96 -14.20 -7.16
C GLU A 226 -1.78 -15.67 -7.51
N ILE A 227 -0.77 -15.96 -8.33
CA ILE A 227 -0.32 -17.31 -8.61
C ILE A 227 0.88 -17.61 -7.73
N ILE A 228 0.81 -18.72 -6.99
CA ILE A 228 1.97 -19.31 -6.33
C ILE A 228 2.39 -20.53 -7.14
N CYS A 229 3.49 -20.38 -7.87
CA CYS A 229 3.91 -21.33 -8.89
C CYS A 229 4.30 -22.70 -8.30
N GLY A 230 3.86 -23.79 -8.93
CA GLY A 230 4.30 -25.15 -8.56
C GLY A 230 5.68 -25.52 -9.13
N ARG A 231 5.88 -26.73 -9.66
CA ARG A 231 7.20 -27.15 -10.18
C ARG A 231 7.42 -26.57 -11.59
N PRO A 232 8.52 -25.82 -11.83
CA PRO A 232 8.83 -25.28 -13.14
C PRO A 232 9.29 -26.35 -14.14
N ASN A 233 9.10 -26.09 -15.42
CA ASN A 233 9.69 -26.82 -16.53
C ASN A 233 9.91 -25.86 -17.73
N PRO A 234 11.16 -25.66 -18.19
CA PRO A 234 12.39 -26.13 -17.55
C PRO A 234 12.65 -25.40 -16.22
N GLU A 235 13.39 -26.04 -15.32
CA GLU A 235 13.90 -25.36 -14.13
C GLU A 235 15.04 -24.40 -14.55
N THR A 236 15.02 -23.19 -14.02
CA THR A 236 16.05 -22.17 -14.24
C THR A 236 16.33 -21.47 -12.92
N GLU A 237 17.43 -20.72 -12.81
CA GLU A 237 17.73 -19.93 -11.60
C GLU A 237 16.61 -18.93 -11.24
N LEU A 238 15.85 -18.47 -12.24
CA LEU A 238 14.73 -17.52 -12.07
C LEU A 238 13.37 -18.21 -11.91
N SER A 239 13.32 -19.54 -12.07
CA SER A 239 12.10 -20.34 -12.05
C SER A 239 12.17 -21.39 -10.96
N PHE A 240 11.50 -21.14 -9.84
CA PHE A 240 11.46 -22.05 -8.71
C PHE A 240 10.02 -22.23 -8.19
N THR A 241 9.80 -23.32 -7.47
CA THR A 241 8.52 -23.58 -6.80
C THR A 241 8.29 -22.59 -5.67
N GLY A 242 7.08 -22.05 -5.62
CA GLY A 242 6.70 -20.98 -4.69
C GLY A 242 6.92 -19.58 -5.24
N ALA A 243 7.48 -19.44 -6.46
CA ALA A 243 7.59 -18.14 -7.11
C ALA A 243 6.20 -17.49 -7.21
N LYS A 244 6.07 -16.26 -6.70
CA LYS A 244 4.81 -15.50 -6.72
C LYS A 244 4.71 -14.74 -8.04
N ARG A 245 3.51 -14.72 -8.64
CA ARG A 245 3.22 -13.99 -9.89
C ARG A 245 1.86 -13.30 -9.80
N GLY A 246 1.85 -12.00 -10.10
CA GLY A 246 0.61 -11.22 -10.26
C GLY A 246 0.16 -11.18 -11.72
N LEU A 247 -1.13 -10.93 -11.93
CA LEU A 247 -1.67 -10.70 -13.28
C LEU A 247 -1.17 -9.36 -13.83
N LYS A 248 -0.61 -9.38 -15.04
CA LYS A 248 -0.08 -8.17 -15.71
C LYS A 248 -1.22 -7.16 -15.94
N GLY A 249 -0.99 -5.90 -15.57
CA GLY A 249 -1.98 -4.83 -15.75
C GLY A 249 -3.12 -4.86 -14.73
N ALA A 250 -3.11 -5.79 -13.78
CA ALA A 250 -4.04 -5.76 -12.66
C ALA A 250 -3.58 -4.77 -11.58
N GLN A 251 -4.52 -4.00 -11.05
CA GLN A 251 -4.26 -3.10 -9.92
C GLN A 251 -4.20 -3.94 -8.63
N ARG A 252 -2.98 -4.12 -8.11
CA ARG A 252 -2.74 -4.86 -6.85
C ARG A 252 -2.94 -4.00 -5.60
N GLY A 253 -2.75 -2.68 -5.73
CA GLY A 253 -2.92 -1.72 -4.64
C GLY A 253 -4.28 -1.90 -3.95
N GLY A 254 -4.26 -2.14 -2.64
CA GLY A 254 -5.45 -2.33 -1.81
C GLY A 254 -6.10 -3.70 -1.91
N SER A 255 -5.64 -4.57 -2.83
CA SER A 255 -6.17 -5.93 -2.93
C SER A 255 -5.53 -6.87 -1.91
N PHE A 256 -6.32 -7.76 -1.32
CA PHE A 256 -5.86 -8.68 -0.28
C PHE A 256 -6.55 -10.05 -0.35
N TYR A 257 -5.98 -11.06 0.32
CA TYR A 257 -6.68 -12.30 0.63
C TYR A 257 -7.11 -12.31 2.10
N PRO A 258 -8.40 -12.52 2.44
CA PRO A 258 -8.85 -12.54 3.82
C PRO A 258 -8.95 -13.96 4.41
N PHE A 259 -8.50 -14.13 5.64
CA PHE A 259 -8.83 -15.27 6.51
C PHE A 259 -9.74 -14.80 7.66
N ASN A 260 -10.71 -15.64 8.03
CA ASN A 260 -11.64 -15.40 9.15
C ASN A 260 -12.36 -14.05 9.08
N ILE A 261 -12.73 -13.58 7.89
CA ILE A 261 -13.39 -12.28 7.75
C ILE A 261 -14.76 -12.23 8.45
N ASP A 262 -15.40 -13.38 8.64
CA ASP A 262 -16.62 -13.53 9.43
C ASP A 262 -16.43 -13.13 10.90
N LYS A 263 -15.18 -13.03 11.37
CA LYS A 263 -14.82 -12.55 12.71
C LYS A 263 -14.59 -11.05 12.77
N ALA A 264 -14.56 -10.34 11.63
CA ALA A 264 -14.43 -8.90 11.62
C ALA A 264 -15.65 -8.26 12.29
N ARG A 265 -15.39 -7.38 13.26
CA ARG A 265 -16.41 -6.60 13.98
C ARG A 265 -15.91 -5.16 14.11
N HIS A 266 -16.84 -4.20 14.09
CA HIS A 266 -16.50 -2.79 14.32
C HIS A 266 -15.70 -2.62 15.61
N GLY A 267 -14.57 -1.91 15.53
CA GLY A 267 -13.70 -1.64 16.67
C GLY A 267 -12.81 -2.82 17.09
N SER A 268 -12.99 -4.01 16.54
CA SER A 268 -12.13 -5.17 16.84
C SER A 268 -10.84 -5.13 16.02
N PRO A 269 -9.71 -5.63 16.55
CA PRO A 269 -8.44 -5.66 15.84
C PRO A 269 -8.50 -6.38 14.50
N LEU A 270 -7.83 -5.80 13.50
CA LEU A 270 -7.55 -6.43 12.22
C LEU A 270 -6.06 -6.73 12.11
N VAL A 271 -5.70 -7.86 11.52
CA VAL A 271 -4.30 -8.24 11.32
C VAL A 271 -3.96 -8.21 9.83
N ILE A 272 -2.86 -7.59 9.45
CA ILE A 272 -2.35 -7.56 8.07
C ILE A 272 -1.01 -8.29 8.04
N CYS A 273 -0.77 -9.10 7.01
CA CYS A 273 0.52 -9.76 6.79
C CYS A 273 0.93 -9.79 5.33
N GLU A 274 2.18 -10.13 5.04
CA GLU A 274 2.69 -10.15 3.68
C GLU A 274 2.16 -11.34 2.87
N GLY A 275 2.40 -12.58 3.28
CA GLY A 275 2.11 -13.77 2.47
C GLY A 275 0.76 -14.45 2.74
N PHE A 276 0.28 -15.24 1.76
CA PHE A 276 -0.87 -16.13 1.93
C PHE A 276 -0.65 -17.17 3.04
N THR A 277 0.49 -17.87 3.04
CA THR A 277 0.81 -18.87 4.08
C THR A 277 1.15 -18.23 5.41
N SER A 278 1.72 -17.03 5.42
CA SER A 278 1.87 -16.19 6.62
C SER A 278 0.50 -15.90 7.26
N GLY A 279 -0.50 -15.54 6.45
CA GLY A 279 -1.84 -15.25 6.94
C GLY A 279 -2.57 -16.47 7.50
N LEU A 280 -2.40 -17.63 6.84
CA LEU A 280 -2.88 -18.91 7.38
C LEU A 280 -2.22 -19.22 8.72
N ALA A 281 -0.90 -19.07 8.82
CA ALA A 281 -0.17 -19.35 10.05
C ALA A 281 -0.63 -18.45 11.21
N LEU A 282 -0.82 -17.15 10.94
CA LEU A 282 -1.39 -16.21 11.90
C LEU A 282 -2.82 -16.61 12.29
N SER A 283 -3.67 -16.95 11.32
CA SER A 283 -5.03 -17.43 11.57
C SER A 283 -5.04 -18.64 12.52
N LEU A 284 -4.22 -19.65 12.25
CA LEU A 284 -4.10 -20.86 13.07
C LEU A 284 -3.58 -20.56 14.48
N ALA A 285 -2.48 -19.80 14.59
CA ALA A 285 -1.89 -19.47 15.87
C ALA A 285 -2.85 -18.63 16.73
N MET A 286 -3.60 -17.72 16.14
CA MET A 286 -4.66 -16.96 16.82
C MET A 286 -5.94 -17.77 17.07
N GLY A 287 -6.02 -19.02 16.61
CA GLY A 287 -7.19 -19.89 16.80
C GLY A 287 -8.42 -19.42 16.04
N GLY A 288 -8.24 -18.72 14.92
CA GLY A 288 -9.35 -18.16 14.13
C GLY A 288 -10.12 -17.04 14.84
N ALA A 289 -9.54 -16.39 15.86
CA ALA A 289 -10.22 -15.39 16.67
C ALA A 289 -10.27 -13.99 16.03
N LEU A 290 -9.32 -13.67 15.16
CA LEU A 290 -9.19 -12.38 14.50
C LEU A 290 -9.13 -12.53 12.97
N PRO A 291 -9.67 -11.56 12.21
CA PRO A 291 -9.51 -11.52 10.77
C PRO A 291 -8.06 -11.21 10.40
N VAL A 292 -7.53 -11.91 9.39
CA VAL A 292 -6.19 -11.69 8.83
C VAL A 292 -6.30 -11.34 7.36
N PHE A 293 -5.60 -10.31 6.92
CA PHE A 293 -5.61 -9.82 5.55
C PHE A 293 -4.20 -9.90 4.96
N CYS A 294 -4.02 -10.80 4.00
CA CYS A 294 -2.76 -10.97 3.29
C CYS A 294 -2.63 -9.91 2.19
N ALA A 295 -1.68 -8.98 2.35
CA ALA A 295 -1.42 -7.91 1.39
C ALA A 295 -0.62 -8.40 0.16
N MET A 296 -0.09 -9.62 0.19
CA MET A 296 0.73 -10.29 -0.84
C MET A 296 2.10 -9.65 -1.09
N SER A 297 2.35 -8.47 -0.54
CA SER A 297 3.62 -7.75 -0.52
C SER A 297 3.61 -6.68 0.57
N CYS A 298 4.73 -6.48 1.26
CA CYS A 298 4.90 -5.38 2.22
C CYS A 298 4.63 -3.98 1.62
N ASN A 299 4.93 -3.77 0.34
CA ASN A 299 4.65 -2.51 -0.36
C ASN A 299 3.14 -2.23 -0.53
N ASN A 300 2.28 -3.21 -0.25
CA ASN A 300 0.82 -3.07 -0.36
C ASN A 300 0.15 -2.82 1.00
N PHE A 301 0.89 -2.82 2.12
CA PHE A 301 0.32 -2.63 3.46
C PHE A 301 -0.48 -1.34 3.59
N ALA A 302 0.08 -0.19 3.20
CA ALA A 302 -0.60 1.10 3.31
C ALA A 302 -1.90 1.13 2.49
N ALA A 303 -1.88 0.60 1.26
CA ALA A 303 -3.05 0.57 0.41
C ALA A 303 -4.14 -0.38 0.94
N VAL A 304 -3.76 -1.53 1.53
CA VAL A 304 -4.72 -2.44 2.20
C VAL A 304 -5.31 -1.79 3.46
N ILE A 305 -4.53 -1.02 4.23
CA ILE A 305 -5.05 -0.26 5.37
C ILE A 305 -6.11 0.74 4.93
N ASP A 306 -5.83 1.52 3.89
CA ASP A 306 -6.77 2.52 3.38
C ASP A 306 -8.04 1.84 2.85
N GLU A 307 -7.92 0.72 2.15
CA GLU A 307 -9.05 -0.09 1.70
C GLU A 307 -9.89 -0.60 2.88
N LEU A 308 -9.28 -1.24 3.87
CA LEU A 308 -9.99 -1.78 5.04
C LEU A 308 -10.69 -0.69 5.85
N ARG A 309 -10.12 0.51 5.92
CA ARG A 309 -10.72 1.65 6.60
C ARG A 309 -11.99 2.18 5.94
N ILE A 310 -12.32 1.78 4.71
CA ILE A 310 -13.61 2.09 4.07
C ILE A 310 -14.77 1.46 4.87
N VAL A 311 -14.54 0.26 5.43
CA VAL A 311 -15.58 -0.53 6.12
C VAL A 311 -15.31 -0.66 7.63
N TYR A 312 -14.05 -0.71 8.02
CA TYR A 312 -13.59 -0.89 9.41
C TYR A 312 -12.84 0.35 9.91
N ASP A 313 -13.44 1.52 9.68
CA ASP A 313 -12.90 2.84 10.05
C ASP A 313 -12.53 2.99 11.53
N HIS A 314 -13.15 2.22 12.42
CA HIS A 314 -12.93 2.24 13.86
C HIS A 314 -12.06 1.11 14.42
N SER A 315 -11.56 0.20 13.58
CA SER A 315 -10.75 -0.93 14.04
C SER A 315 -9.25 -0.62 14.15
N PRO A 316 -8.58 -1.00 15.26
CA PRO A 316 -7.11 -0.95 15.32
C PRO A 316 -6.51 -1.99 14.38
N ILE A 317 -5.37 -1.67 13.78
CA ILE A 317 -4.72 -2.54 12.79
C ILE A 317 -3.34 -2.97 13.30
N TYR A 318 -3.03 -4.26 13.20
CA TYR A 318 -1.72 -4.84 13.51
C TYR A 318 -1.09 -5.35 12.22
N ILE A 319 0.09 -4.84 11.89
CA ILE A 319 0.86 -5.26 10.71
C ILE A 319 1.94 -6.23 11.18
N VAL A 320 1.95 -7.43 10.62
CA VAL A 320 2.99 -8.45 10.82
C VAL A 320 3.75 -8.61 9.51
N GLY A 321 4.84 -7.85 9.38
CA GLY A 321 5.76 -7.98 8.25
C GLY A 321 6.67 -9.20 8.40
N ASP A 322 7.22 -9.67 7.28
CA ASP A 322 8.33 -10.62 7.31
C ASP A 322 9.57 -9.93 7.92
N VAL A 323 10.40 -10.68 8.63
CA VAL A 323 11.61 -10.14 9.31
C VAL A 323 12.53 -9.48 8.28
N GLY A 324 13.02 -8.29 8.61
CA GLY A 324 13.79 -7.42 7.72
C GLY A 324 12.90 -6.36 7.07
N VAL A 325 12.97 -6.22 5.74
CA VAL A 325 12.29 -5.13 4.99
C VAL A 325 10.79 -5.04 5.26
N GLY A 326 10.09 -6.16 5.41
CA GLY A 326 8.66 -6.18 5.69
C GLY A 326 8.32 -5.55 7.04
N GLU A 327 9.08 -5.88 8.08
CA GLU A 327 8.97 -5.34 9.43
C GLU A 327 9.34 -3.85 9.49
N GLU A 328 10.40 -3.43 8.78
CA GLU A 328 10.81 -2.02 8.67
C GLU A 328 9.72 -1.14 8.04
N ILE A 329 9.08 -1.63 6.96
CA ILE A 329 7.96 -0.94 6.31
C ILE A 329 6.75 -0.89 7.26
N ALA A 330 6.44 -1.98 7.95
CA ALA A 330 5.36 -2.03 8.93
C ALA A 330 5.58 -1.01 10.06
N GLN A 331 6.80 -0.90 10.57
CA GLN A 331 7.20 0.08 11.58
C GLN A 331 7.04 1.51 11.05
N SER A 332 7.57 1.80 9.86
CA SER A 332 7.45 3.12 9.23
C SER A 332 5.98 3.54 9.05
N ILE A 333 5.10 2.61 8.66
CA ILE A 333 3.66 2.87 8.53
C ILE A 333 3.03 3.14 9.91
N ALA A 334 3.36 2.35 10.93
CA ALA A 334 2.84 2.53 12.29
C ALA A 334 3.24 3.90 12.86
N GLU A 335 4.50 4.29 12.69
CA GLU A 335 5.06 5.59 13.11
C GLU A 335 4.39 6.76 12.38
N ALA A 336 4.23 6.66 11.06
CA ALA A 336 3.51 7.66 10.27
C ALA A 336 2.02 7.80 10.67
N ASN A 337 1.44 6.76 11.29
CA ASN A 337 0.07 6.74 11.76
C ASN A 337 -0.04 6.92 13.29
N THR A 338 1.00 7.39 13.99
CA THR A 338 1.01 7.51 15.46
C THR A 338 -0.11 8.42 16.00
N ARG A 339 -0.46 9.48 15.27
CA ARG A 339 -1.52 10.42 15.66
C ARG A 339 -2.91 10.06 15.12
N ARG A 340 -3.02 9.02 14.30
CA ARG A 340 -4.27 8.62 13.65
C ARG A 340 -5.05 7.67 14.56
N TYR A 341 -6.32 7.98 14.78
CA TYR A 341 -7.27 7.07 15.43
C TYR A 341 -8.15 6.43 14.36
N PRO A 342 -8.36 5.10 14.38
CA PRO A 342 -7.77 4.11 15.26
C PRO A 342 -6.29 3.81 14.96
N PRO A 343 -5.54 3.30 15.96
CA PRO A 343 -4.10 3.11 15.86
C PRO A 343 -3.69 1.99 14.88
N VAL A 344 -2.47 2.11 14.38
CA VAL A 344 -1.79 1.10 13.56
C VAL A 344 -0.53 0.65 14.29
N TYR A 345 -0.39 -0.63 14.55
CA TYR A 345 0.73 -1.22 15.29
C TYR A 345 1.61 -2.03 14.34
N SER A 346 2.93 -1.94 14.52
CA SER A 346 3.87 -2.90 13.92
C SER A 346 4.18 -3.98 14.94
N VAL A 347 4.05 -5.25 14.53
CA VAL A 347 4.35 -6.40 15.37
C VAL A 347 5.79 -6.85 15.11
N PRO A 348 6.69 -6.81 16.11
CA PRO A 348 8.11 -7.05 15.88
C PRO A 348 8.41 -8.56 15.85
N LEU A 349 8.20 -9.20 14.69
CA LEU A 349 8.41 -10.64 14.51
C LEU A 349 9.88 -11.04 14.76
N SER A 350 10.81 -10.11 14.51
CA SER A 350 12.25 -10.22 14.78
C SER A 350 12.60 -10.60 16.23
N ARG A 351 11.70 -10.37 17.19
CA ARG A 351 11.86 -10.76 18.61
C ARG A 351 11.82 -12.27 18.83
N CYS A 352 11.17 -13.00 17.92
CA CYS A 352 11.05 -14.47 18.00
C CYS A 352 11.77 -15.20 16.87
N LEU A 353 12.02 -14.53 15.74
CA LEU A 353 12.71 -15.06 14.57
C LEU A 353 13.86 -14.13 14.20
N PHE A 354 15.10 -14.62 14.22
CA PHE A 354 16.27 -13.75 14.13
C PHE A 354 16.84 -13.57 12.72
N GLU A 355 16.46 -14.41 11.76
CA GLU A 355 17.02 -14.36 10.41
C GLU A 355 16.11 -13.58 9.47
N ASP A 356 16.70 -12.73 8.64
CA ASP A 356 16.02 -11.97 7.59
C ASP A 356 15.23 -12.87 6.64
N GLY A 357 14.05 -12.43 6.25
CA GLY A 357 13.14 -13.15 5.38
C GLY A 357 12.30 -14.22 6.08
N ASN A 358 12.50 -14.47 7.38
CA ASN A 358 11.59 -15.31 8.14
C ASN A 358 10.20 -14.67 8.22
N ASP A 359 9.18 -15.50 8.06
CA ASP A 359 7.79 -15.07 8.02
C ASP A 359 6.97 -15.70 9.19
N PRO A 360 5.69 -15.30 9.39
CA PRO A 360 4.82 -15.94 10.36
C PRO A 360 4.62 -17.45 10.17
N PHE A 361 4.80 -17.97 8.95
CA PHE A 361 4.76 -19.40 8.71
C PHE A 361 6.02 -20.10 9.27
N ASP A 362 7.19 -19.48 9.22
CA ASP A 362 8.40 -20.01 9.86
C ASP A 362 8.24 -20.11 11.39
N LEU A 363 7.53 -19.15 12.00
CA LEU A 363 7.16 -19.25 13.42
C LEU A 363 6.34 -20.52 13.68
N LEU A 364 5.29 -20.75 12.88
CA LEU A 364 4.45 -21.94 12.97
C LEU A 364 5.25 -23.23 12.75
N ALA A 365 6.10 -23.28 11.72
CA ALA A 365 6.88 -24.46 11.37
C ALA A 365 7.89 -24.84 12.46
N ARG A 366 8.54 -23.83 13.08
CA ARG A 366 9.54 -24.05 14.13
C ARG A 366 8.93 -24.40 15.49
N HIS A 367 7.81 -23.78 15.85
CA HIS A 367 7.28 -23.82 17.22
C HIS A 367 5.96 -24.60 17.36
N GLY A 368 5.26 -24.89 16.26
CA GLY A 368 3.91 -25.44 16.28
C GLY A 368 2.85 -24.41 16.69
N VAL A 369 1.57 -24.77 16.53
CA VAL A 369 0.43 -23.84 16.70
C VAL A 369 0.40 -23.21 18.10
N ASP A 370 0.52 -24.01 19.15
CA ASP A 370 0.31 -23.55 20.52
C ASP A 370 1.43 -22.63 21.03
N ASN A 371 2.70 -22.95 20.73
CA ASN A 371 3.79 -22.06 21.12
C ASN A 371 3.78 -20.77 20.27
N SER A 372 3.49 -20.86 18.96
CA SER A 372 3.31 -19.68 18.11
C SER A 372 2.20 -18.77 18.63
N ARG A 373 1.11 -19.33 19.17
CA ARG A 373 0.05 -18.55 19.84
C ARG A 373 0.60 -17.77 21.04
N VAL A 374 1.39 -18.40 21.90
CA VAL A 374 1.96 -17.75 23.09
C VAL A 374 2.91 -16.62 22.68
N LEU A 375 3.80 -16.89 21.73
CA LEU A 375 4.74 -15.91 21.21
C LEU A 375 4.03 -14.71 20.57
N LEU A 376 3.08 -14.96 19.65
CA LEU A 376 2.32 -13.88 19.01
C LEU A 376 1.53 -13.05 20.02
N ARG A 377 0.91 -13.65 21.04
CA ARG A 377 0.23 -12.88 22.10
C ARG A 377 1.20 -11.92 22.81
N SER A 378 2.42 -12.36 23.08
CA SER A 378 3.47 -11.50 23.65
C SER A 378 3.82 -10.35 22.71
N LEU A 379 4.05 -10.64 21.43
CA LEU A 379 4.40 -9.61 20.43
C LEU A 379 3.30 -8.58 20.21
N PHE A 380 2.04 -9.01 20.15
CA PHE A 380 0.90 -8.10 20.00
C PHE A 380 0.76 -7.19 21.24
N ARG A 381 1.04 -7.73 22.43
CA ARG A 381 1.06 -6.95 23.67
C ARG A 381 2.21 -5.94 23.66
N GLU A 382 3.41 -6.36 23.27
CA GLU A 382 4.59 -5.49 23.13
C GLU A 382 4.33 -4.36 22.13
N ALA A 383 3.80 -4.68 20.95
CA ALA A 383 3.46 -3.71 19.91
C ALA A 383 2.48 -2.64 20.42
N ARG A 384 1.47 -3.06 21.19
CA ARG A 384 0.51 -2.14 21.79
C ARG A 384 1.15 -1.27 22.86
N ILE A 385 1.89 -1.89 23.79
CA ILE A 385 2.56 -1.22 24.91
C ILE A 385 3.61 -0.21 24.42
N GLY A 386 4.44 -0.61 23.45
CA GLY A 386 5.50 0.22 22.90
C GLY A 386 4.97 1.51 22.27
N ARG A 387 3.77 1.46 21.66
CA ARG A 387 3.08 2.64 21.13
C ARG A 387 2.39 3.46 22.22
N ASP A 388 1.68 2.81 23.15
CA ASP A 388 0.87 3.49 24.17
C ASP A 388 1.75 4.05 25.33
N GLY A 389 3.07 3.84 25.27
CA GLY A 389 4.05 4.38 26.23
C GLY A 389 4.08 3.67 27.59
N THR A 390 3.31 2.58 27.76
CA THR A 390 3.22 1.84 29.02
C THR A 390 4.24 0.71 29.10
N LEU A 391 5.53 0.99 28.88
CA LEU A 391 6.58 0.07 29.35
C LEU A 391 6.60 0.16 30.87
N SER A 392 5.67 -0.53 31.53
CA SER A 392 5.85 -0.89 32.93
C SER A 392 7.08 -1.79 32.95
N GLY A 393 8.22 -1.23 33.40
CA GLY A 393 9.39 -2.01 33.75
C GLY A 393 9.02 -3.15 34.71
N PRO A 394 9.88 -4.17 34.86
CA PRO A 394 9.62 -5.24 35.80
C PRO A 394 9.32 -4.63 37.18
N SER A 395 8.12 -4.91 37.70
CA SER A 395 7.74 -4.51 39.06
C SER A 395 8.78 -5.08 40.01
N SER A 396 9.53 -4.23 40.69
CA SER A 396 10.53 -4.62 41.69
C SER A 396 9.87 -5.11 43.00
N SER A 397 8.65 -5.65 42.95
CA SER A 397 7.88 -6.07 44.13
C SER A 397 7.97 -7.57 44.42
N ASP A 398 8.53 -8.39 43.53
CA ASP A 398 8.56 -9.85 43.73
C ASP A 398 9.89 -10.36 44.31
N ALA A 399 10.77 -9.44 44.71
CA ALA A 399 12.03 -9.74 45.38
C ALA A 399 12.03 -9.23 46.83
N ILE A 400 11.06 -9.68 47.64
CA ILE A 400 11.19 -9.91 49.10
C ILE A 400 9.97 -10.77 49.46
N HIS A 401 10.15 -12.08 49.54
CA HIS A 401 9.52 -12.97 50.52
C HIS A 401 9.97 -14.40 50.24
N HIS A 402 11.20 -14.72 50.62
CA HIS A 402 11.55 -16.02 51.18
C HIS A 402 12.76 -15.82 52.09
N ILE A 403 12.46 -15.76 53.39
CA ILE A 403 13.33 -16.31 54.44
C ILE A 403 13.16 -17.82 54.38
#